data_AF-A0AAE9DXD1-F1
#
_entry.id   AF-A0AAE9DXD1-F1
#
_cell.length_a   1.000
_cell.length_b   1.000
_cell.length_c   1.000
_cell.angle_alpha   90.00
_cell.angle_beta   90.00
_cell.angle_gamma   90.00
#
_symmetry.space_group_name_H-M   'P 1'
#
loop_
_entity.id
_entity.type
_entity.pdbx_description
1 polymer ?
#
loop_
_entity_poly.entity_id
_entity_poly.type
_entity_poly.pdbx_seq_one_letter_code
_entity_poly.pdbx_strand_id
1 'polypeptide(L)'
;MESKPILFCDTTTVLTYMEANFRFNLALKIPSIRKAEKAAPLVINRLELHDNRLIVNDTEYKMKVYRECQTGGWSSDEVDYDFDGKGFQISLDESIQPGDVLFFYDGNEHRQRKWLAHDCPEIKSSLPCNHYIRLYVAGSMYELPYKSMKIYQLMKRLLTMFIGNRRGEWIIKDFRPQNNVLRWPVDTRKPIVRNFDIGTYRHNKIDGLQPIIDTSVPIPILKMRATSITIEDHPLLKNVEHLMISNHLFTYDFSDLFSIQTPNVTLTTPAPLDKFTLGRLISKLMEKPRPIGVRYSILVRKKMNLNQYSHPAEIRKYKDAIRLAMGSEAVAVIRYSKRRSKTWLIIEVVAKN
;
A
#
# COMPACT_ATOMS: atom_id res chain seq x y z
N MET A 1 -8.33 -45.22 26.40
CA MET A 1 -9.14 -44.24 25.67
C MET A 1 -8.41 -43.91 24.38
N GLU A 2 -8.88 -44.43 23.25
CA GLU A 2 -8.35 -44.00 21.95
C GLU A 2 -8.77 -42.53 21.72
N SER A 3 -7.79 -41.66 21.48
CA SER A 3 -8.05 -40.27 21.13
C SER A 3 -8.73 -40.24 19.76
N LYS A 4 -10.05 -40.00 19.73
CA LYS A 4 -10.75 -39.75 18.45
C LYS A 4 -10.09 -38.55 17.77
N PRO A 5 -9.49 -38.72 16.59
CA PRO A 5 -8.95 -37.58 15.85
C PRO A 5 -10.11 -36.66 15.48
N ILE A 6 -9.91 -35.36 15.66
CA ILE A 6 -10.87 -34.33 15.23
C ILE A 6 -11.18 -34.58 13.75
N LEU A 7 -12.47 -34.72 13.42
CA LEU A 7 -12.90 -34.89 12.04
C LEU A 7 -12.44 -33.66 11.23
N PHE A 8 -11.95 -33.90 10.01
CA PHE A 8 -11.31 -32.87 9.18
C PHE A 8 -12.21 -31.63 8.96
N CYS A 9 -13.53 -31.81 8.90
CA CYS A 9 -14.52 -30.72 8.79
C CYS A 9 -14.52 -29.77 10.00
N ASP A 10 -14.31 -30.29 11.21
CA ASP A 10 -14.28 -29.48 12.43
C ASP A 10 -12.97 -28.68 12.52
N THR A 11 -11.90 -29.22 11.95
CA THR A 11 -10.57 -28.60 11.97
C THR A 11 -10.55 -27.29 11.19
N THR A 12 -11.16 -27.26 9.99
CA THR A 12 -11.26 -26.03 9.18
C THR A 12 -12.07 -24.96 9.91
N THR A 13 -13.19 -25.33 10.52
CA THR A 13 -14.04 -24.41 11.30
C THR A 13 -13.29 -23.81 12.47
N VAL A 14 -12.60 -24.63 13.27
CA VAL A 14 -11.78 -24.17 14.40
C VAL A 14 -10.68 -23.22 13.93
N LEU A 15 -9.98 -23.55 12.82
CA LEU A 15 -8.94 -22.70 12.26
C LEU A 15 -9.46 -21.33 11.80
N THR A 16 -10.70 -21.22 11.33
CA THR A 16 -11.31 -19.94 10.93
C THR A 16 -11.41 -18.95 12.10
N TYR A 17 -11.60 -19.43 13.33
CA TYR A 17 -11.70 -18.59 14.52
C TYR A 17 -10.36 -18.30 15.20
N MET A 18 -9.26 -18.93 14.75
CA MET A 18 -7.92 -18.69 15.31
C MET A 18 -7.25 -17.44 14.71
N GLU A 19 -6.45 -16.76 15.54
CA GLU A 19 -5.61 -15.64 15.10
C GLU A 19 -4.59 -16.08 14.05
N ALA A 20 -4.30 -15.21 13.07
CA ALA A 20 -3.50 -15.53 11.89
C ALA A 20 -2.08 -16.03 12.21
N ASN A 21 -1.33 -15.33 13.06
CA ASN A 21 0.03 -15.73 13.44
C ASN A 21 0.03 -17.05 14.22
N PHE A 22 -0.97 -17.27 15.07
CA PHE A 22 -1.13 -18.55 15.77
C PHE A 22 -1.30 -19.71 14.78
N ARG A 23 -2.16 -19.54 13.76
CA ARG A 23 -2.35 -20.54 12.69
C ARG A 23 -1.06 -20.80 11.92
N PHE A 24 -0.31 -19.75 11.58
CA PHE A 24 0.95 -19.89 10.86
C PHE A 24 1.97 -20.67 11.68
N ASN A 25 2.12 -20.35 12.97
CA ASN A 25 3.01 -21.07 13.86
C ASN A 25 2.58 -22.55 14.03
N LEU A 26 1.27 -22.80 14.16
CA LEU A 26 0.73 -24.15 14.23
C LEU A 26 1.03 -24.96 12.97
N ALA A 27 0.81 -24.38 11.79
CA ALA A 27 1.11 -25.01 10.50
C ALA A 27 2.62 -25.22 10.27
N LEU A 28 3.48 -24.38 10.84
CA LEU A 28 4.92 -24.57 10.82
C LEU A 28 5.34 -25.79 11.66
N LYS A 29 4.82 -25.88 12.90
CA LYS A 29 5.15 -26.95 13.86
C LYS A 29 4.49 -28.29 13.55
N ILE A 30 3.31 -28.27 12.95
CA ILE A 30 2.50 -29.47 12.67
C ILE A 30 2.21 -29.55 11.17
N PRO A 31 3.07 -30.20 10.37
CA PRO A 31 2.90 -30.23 8.91
C PRO A 31 1.57 -30.82 8.43
N SER A 32 0.97 -31.75 9.18
CA SER A 32 -0.29 -32.40 8.81
C SER A 32 -1.49 -31.43 8.76
N ILE A 33 -1.46 -30.31 9.48
CA ILE A 33 -2.56 -29.33 9.47
C ILE A 33 -2.47 -28.32 8.32
N ARG A 34 -1.33 -28.25 7.61
CA ARG A 34 -1.09 -27.24 6.55
C ARG A 34 -2.19 -27.23 5.50
N LYS A 35 -2.63 -28.41 5.04
CA LYS A 35 -3.68 -28.52 4.03
C LYS A 35 -5.01 -27.92 4.51
N ALA A 36 -5.39 -28.22 5.76
CA ALA A 36 -6.60 -27.67 6.37
C ALA A 36 -6.48 -26.16 6.60
N GLU A 37 -5.33 -25.67 7.07
CA GLU A 37 -5.05 -24.25 7.28
C GLU A 37 -5.16 -23.44 5.99
N LYS A 38 -4.59 -23.94 4.88
CA LYS A 38 -4.66 -23.28 3.57
C LYS A 38 -6.04 -23.34 2.92
N ALA A 39 -6.90 -24.25 3.36
CA ALA A 39 -8.30 -24.32 2.93
C ALA A 39 -9.22 -23.44 3.78
N ALA A 40 -8.89 -23.24 5.05
CA ALA A 40 -9.70 -22.46 5.99
C ALA A 40 -9.68 -20.96 5.67
N PRO A 41 -10.84 -20.28 5.69
CA PRO A 41 -10.90 -18.83 5.55
C PRO A 41 -9.96 -18.10 6.52
N LEU A 42 -9.31 -17.04 6.07
CA LEU A 42 -8.34 -16.28 6.87
C LEU A 42 -8.67 -14.79 6.87
N VAL A 43 -8.64 -14.17 8.05
CA VAL A 43 -8.75 -12.71 8.19
C VAL A 43 -7.47 -12.17 8.80
N ILE A 44 -6.79 -11.29 8.08
CA ILE A 44 -5.67 -10.50 8.58
C ILE A 44 -6.15 -9.07 8.78
N ASN A 45 -6.04 -8.56 10.00
CA ASN A 45 -6.40 -7.18 10.32
C ASN A 45 -5.42 -6.19 9.68
N ARG A 46 -4.12 -6.47 9.76
CA ARG A 46 -3.06 -5.59 9.22
C ARG A 46 -1.99 -6.41 8.53
N LEU A 47 -1.73 -6.14 7.26
CA LEU A 47 -0.58 -6.69 6.53
C LEU A 47 0.26 -5.53 6.01
N GLU A 48 1.46 -5.35 6.57
CA GLU A 48 2.44 -4.40 6.04
C GLU A 48 3.66 -5.15 5.57
N LEU A 49 4.09 -4.86 4.36
CA LEU A 49 5.26 -5.45 3.77
C LEU A 49 6.27 -4.32 3.58
N HIS A 50 7.49 -4.50 4.09
CA HIS A 50 8.66 -3.68 3.79
C HIS A 50 9.81 -4.55 3.23
N ASP A 51 10.89 -3.93 2.77
CA ASP A 51 12.02 -4.63 2.15
C ASP A 51 12.69 -5.64 3.11
N ASN A 52 12.85 -5.28 4.39
CA ASN A 52 13.51 -6.11 5.41
C ASN A 52 12.60 -6.55 6.57
N ARG A 53 11.30 -6.26 6.52
CA ARG A 53 10.36 -6.66 7.56
C ARG A 53 8.97 -6.86 7.01
N LEU A 54 8.19 -7.71 7.66
CA LEU A 54 6.76 -7.87 7.43
C LEU A 54 6.01 -7.79 8.75
N ILE A 55 4.80 -7.25 8.71
CA ILE A 55 3.91 -7.12 9.87
C ILE A 55 2.62 -7.85 9.54
N VAL A 56 2.25 -8.82 10.39
CA VAL A 56 0.97 -9.53 10.33
C VAL A 56 0.24 -9.25 11.63
N ASN A 57 -0.89 -8.56 11.55
CA ASN A 57 -1.63 -8.02 12.69
C ASN A 57 -0.69 -7.14 13.53
N ASP A 58 -0.41 -7.58 14.76
CA ASP A 58 0.45 -6.87 15.71
C ASP A 58 1.85 -7.51 15.83
N THR A 59 2.12 -8.57 15.06
CA THR A 59 3.42 -9.24 15.06
C THR A 59 4.31 -8.72 13.94
N GLU A 60 5.41 -8.08 14.32
CA GLU A 60 6.49 -7.68 13.41
C GLU A 60 7.53 -8.80 13.29
N TYR A 61 7.88 -9.17 12.06
CA TYR A 61 8.98 -10.06 11.71
C TYR A 61 10.02 -9.21 10.99
N LYS A 62 11.09 -8.84 11.69
CA LYS A 62 12.14 -7.95 11.19
C LYS A 62 13.43 -8.71 10.97
N MET A 63 14.02 -8.57 9.79
CA MET A 63 15.25 -9.24 9.41
C MET A 63 16.36 -8.22 9.20
N LYS A 64 17.57 -8.60 9.62
CA LYS A 64 18.80 -7.84 9.39
C LYS A 64 19.97 -8.77 9.15
N VAL A 65 20.98 -8.29 8.43
CA VAL A 65 22.26 -8.99 8.29
C VAL A 65 23.17 -8.48 9.39
N TYR A 66 23.52 -9.35 10.32
CA TYR A 66 24.58 -9.10 11.28
C TYR A 66 25.93 -9.44 10.65
N ARG A 67 26.87 -8.52 10.76
CA ARG A 67 28.20 -8.62 10.17
C ARG A 67 29.23 -8.75 11.27
N GLU A 68 29.89 -9.89 11.31
CA GLU A 68 31.00 -10.15 12.21
C GLU A 68 32.29 -10.14 11.40
N CYS A 69 32.83 -8.94 11.19
CA CYS A 69 34.09 -8.74 10.49
C CYS A 69 35.22 -8.52 11.50
N GLN A 70 36.32 -9.26 11.34
CA GLN A 70 37.54 -9.03 12.12
C GLN A 70 38.42 -8.00 11.39
N THR A 71 38.12 -6.71 11.46
CA THR A 71 38.97 -5.67 10.84
C THR A 71 39.19 -4.49 11.78
N GLY A 72 40.43 -3.99 11.83
CA GLY A 72 40.89 -2.91 12.71
C GLY A 72 40.20 -1.58 12.46
N GLY A 73 38.98 -1.42 13.00
CA GLY A 73 38.19 -0.20 12.98
C GLY A 73 36.72 -0.35 12.54
N TRP A 74 36.30 -1.52 12.04
CA TRP A 74 34.92 -1.78 11.65
C TRP A 74 34.26 -2.62 12.74
N SER A 75 33.33 -2.01 13.48
CA SER A 75 32.59 -2.72 14.52
C SER A 75 31.55 -3.65 13.90
N SER A 76 31.29 -4.77 14.56
CA SER A 76 30.16 -5.63 14.20
C SER A 76 28.87 -4.82 14.25
N ASP A 77 28.12 -4.83 13.16
CA ASP A 77 26.91 -4.04 13.02
C ASP A 77 25.81 -4.83 12.31
N GLU A 78 24.62 -4.23 12.25
CA GLU A 78 23.47 -4.81 11.58
C GLU A 78 22.97 -3.89 10.48
N VAL A 79 22.84 -4.44 9.29
CA VAL A 79 22.30 -3.74 8.11
C VAL A 79 20.99 -4.37 7.66
N ASP A 80 20.21 -3.64 6.86
CA ASP A 80 18.89 -4.04 6.36
C ASP A 80 18.87 -4.49 4.90
N TYR A 81 20.04 -4.75 4.31
CA TYR A 81 20.19 -5.20 2.93
C TYR A 81 21.15 -6.39 2.81
N ASP A 82 21.01 -7.10 1.69
CA ASP A 82 21.85 -8.24 1.33
C ASP A 82 23.08 -7.81 0.52
N PHE A 83 24.13 -8.60 0.63
CA PHE A 83 25.41 -8.53 -0.07
C PHE A 83 25.58 -9.65 -1.10
N ASP A 84 26.17 -9.30 -2.25
CA ASP A 84 26.54 -10.21 -3.32
C ASP A 84 27.80 -11.02 -2.99
N GLY A 85 28.26 -11.86 -3.92
CA GLY A 85 29.45 -12.69 -3.73
C GLY A 85 30.77 -11.91 -3.68
N LYS A 86 30.74 -10.57 -3.84
CA LYS A 86 31.90 -9.67 -3.78
C LYS A 86 31.83 -8.71 -2.59
N GLY A 87 30.81 -8.83 -1.74
CA GLY A 87 30.61 -7.98 -0.57
C GLY A 87 29.90 -6.65 -0.84
N PHE A 88 29.35 -6.43 -2.04
CA PHE A 88 28.56 -5.25 -2.38
C PHE A 88 27.07 -5.47 -2.10
N GLN A 89 26.35 -4.41 -1.74
CA GLN A 89 24.89 -4.48 -1.67
C GLN A 89 24.27 -5.00 -2.99
N ILE A 90 23.40 -6.01 -2.88
CA ILE A 90 22.63 -6.59 -4.00
C ILE A 90 21.60 -5.56 -4.47
N SER A 91 21.52 -5.36 -5.78
CA SER A 91 20.48 -4.50 -6.36
C SER A 91 19.10 -5.16 -6.31
N LEU A 92 18.03 -4.35 -6.40
CA LEU A 92 16.68 -4.90 -6.41
C LEU A 92 16.47 -5.86 -7.59
N ASP A 93 17.00 -5.54 -8.76
CA ASP A 93 16.88 -6.38 -9.97
C ASP A 93 17.58 -7.73 -9.83
N GLU A 94 18.74 -7.77 -9.19
CA GLU A 94 19.50 -9.01 -8.92
C GLU A 94 18.80 -9.92 -7.91
N SER A 95 17.89 -9.35 -7.10
CA SER A 95 17.20 -10.08 -6.04
C SER A 95 15.83 -10.64 -6.46
N ILE A 96 15.34 -10.36 -7.67
CA ILE A 96 14.00 -10.76 -8.12
C ILE A 96 13.87 -12.29 -8.19
N GLN A 97 12.78 -12.81 -7.64
CA GLN A 97 12.43 -14.23 -7.68
C GLN A 97 11.08 -14.45 -8.39
N PRO A 98 10.80 -15.64 -8.96
CA PRO A 98 9.53 -15.92 -9.61
C PRO A 98 8.31 -15.60 -8.74
N GLY A 99 7.37 -14.78 -9.24
CA GLY A 99 6.21 -14.31 -8.47
C GLY A 99 6.41 -12.98 -7.74
N ASP A 100 7.64 -12.45 -7.67
CA ASP A 100 7.86 -11.10 -7.16
C ASP A 100 7.27 -10.04 -8.10
N VAL A 101 6.82 -8.92 -7.53
CA VAL A 101 6.31 -7.77 -8.28
C VAL A 101 7.20 -6.56 -7.99
N LEU A 102 7.74 -5.94 -9.03
CA LEU A 102 8.56 -4.74 -8.93
C LEU A 102 7.68 -3.49 -8.97
N PHE A 103 7.71 -2.66 -7.91
CA PHE A 103 6.99 -1.38 -7.86
C PHE A 103 7.89 -0.18 -8.17
N PHE A 104 9.20 -0.35 -8.14
CA PHE A 104 10.15 0.69 -8.48
C PHE A 104 11.20 0.13 -9.44
N TYR A 105 11.23 0.67 -10.65
CA TYR A 105 12.38 0.53 -11.52
C TYR A 105 13.35 1.65 -11.14
N ASP A 106 14.46 1.30 -10.51
CA ASP A 106 15.65 2.13 -10.60
C ASP A 106 16.07 1.94 -12.07
N GLY A 107 15.86 2.94 -12.94
CA GLY A 107 16.28 2.81 -14.34
C GLY A 107 17.77 2.43 -14.41
N ASN A 108 18.24 2.00 -15.59
CA ASN A 108 19.65 1.69 -15.87
C ASN A 108 20.59 2.90 -15.63
N GLU A 109 20.68 3.43 -14.42
CA GLU A 109 21.95 3.91 -13.93
C GLU A 109 22.83 2.67 -13.89
N HIS A 110 23.69 2.55 -14.90
CA HIS A 110 24.93 1.81 -14.81
C HIS A 110 25.70 2.35 -13.59
N ARG A 111 25.27 1.97 -12.39
CA ARG A 111 26.00 2.25 -11.17
C ARG A 111 27.26 1.44 -11.31
N GLN A 112 28.35 2.11 -11.65
CA GLN A 112 29.62 1.77 -11.03
C GLN A 112 29.28 1.53 -9.56
N ARG A 113 29.35 0.27 -9.12
CA ARG A 113 29.03 -0.13 -7.75
C ARG A 113 29.96 0.66 -6.85
N LYS A 114 29.46 1.79 -6.36
CA LYS A 114 30.25 2.74 -5.58
C LYS A 114 30.32 2.12 -4.21
N TRP A 115 31.54 1.85 -3.74
CA TRP A 115 31.78 1.33 -2.40
C TRP A 115 31.01 2.16 -1.37
N LEU A 116 29.99 1.56 -0.77
CA LEU A 116 29.30 2.15 0.36
C LEU A 116 30.20 2.04 1.59
N ALA A 117 30.03 2.96 2.53
CA ALA A 117 30.72 2.94 3.83
C ALA A 117 30.47 1.65 4.64
N HIS A 118 29.53 0.82 4.18
CA HIS A 118 29.13 -0.43 4.79
C HIS A 118 29.25 -1.62 3.82
N ASP A 119 29.92 -1.51 2.67
CA ASP A 119 30.22 -2.70 1.85
C ASP A 119 31.34 -3.51 2.51
N CYS A 120 31.22 -4.84 2.49
CA CYS A 120 32.20 -5.71 3.12
C CYS A 120 33.50 -5.75 2.29
N PRO A 121 34.66 -5.38 2.87
CA PRO A 121 35.93 -5.35 2.14
C PRO A 121 36.57 -6.74 2.06
N GLU A 122 35.80 -7.77 1.69
CA GLU A 122 36.34 -9.14 1.50
C GLU A 122 37.48 -9.14 0.47
N ILE A 123 37.40 -8.27 -0.55
CA ILE A 123 38.44 -8.11 -1.58
C ILE A 123 39.65 -7.29 -1.09
N LYS A 124 39.47 -6.33 -0.16
CA LYS A 124 40.55 -5.40 0.25
C LYS A 124 41.37 -5.87 1.45
N SER A 125 40.81 -6.71 2.32
CA SER A 125 41.41 -6.96 3.65
C SER A 125 41.85 -8.40 3.91
N SER A 126 41.49 -9.38 3.06
CA SER A 126 41.83 -10.81 3.23
C SER A 126 41.45 -11.41 4.58
N LEU A 127 40.55 -10.76 5.33
CA LEU A 127 40.11 -11.19 6.65
C LEU A 127 38.66 -11.71 6.57
N PRO A 128 38.33 -12.82 7.26
CA PRO A 128 37.00 -13.41 7.15
C PRO A 128 35.93 -12.49 7.78
N CYS A 129 34.88 -12.19 7.01
CA CYS A 129 33.63 -11.63 7.52
C CYS A 129 32.60 -12.75 7.60
N ASN A 130 32.15 -13.07 8.81
CA ASN A 130 31.02 -13.97 9.00
C ASN A 130 29.73 -13.16 8.99
N HIS A 131 28.76 -13.65 8.23
CA HIS A 131 27.46 -13.00 8.12
C HIS A 131 26.37 -13.93 8.67
N TYR A 132 25.40 -13.33 9.36
CA TYR A 132 24.25 -14.04 9.91
C TYR A 132 22.98 -13.24 9.62
N ILE A 133 21.87 -13.92 9.32
CA ILE A 133 20.57 -13.27 9.33
C ILE A 133 20.05 -13.31 10.76
N ARG A 134 19.75 -12.15 11.33
CA ARG A 134 19.01 -12.04 12.58
C ARG A 134 17.55 -11.72 12.29
N LEU A 135 16.69 -12.64 12.68
CA LEU A 135 15.24 -12.53 12.60
C LEU A 135 14.70 -12.19 14.00
N TYR A 136 14.08 -11.02 14.11
CA TYR A 136 13.42 -10.54 15.31
C TYR A 136 11.91 -10.75 15.20
N VAL A 137 11.32 -11.47 16.15
CA VAL A 137 9.87 -11.74 16.22
C VAL A 137 9.41 -11.67 17.67
N ALA A 138 8.47 -10.76 17.96
CA ALA A 138 7.86 -10.64 19.29
C ALA A 138 8.87 -10.61 20.46
N GLY A 139 9.98 -9.88 20.29
CA GLY A 139 11.04 -9.75 21.30
C GLY A 139 12.05 -10.91 21.34
N SER A 140 11.83 -11.98 20.59
CA SER A 140 12.82 -13.05 20.39
C SER A 140 13.72 -12.75 19.19
N MET A 141 15.00 -13.10 19.30
CA MET A 141 15.97 -13.03 18.21
C MET A 141 16.39 -14.45 17.82
N TYR A 142 16.34 -14.75 16.53
CA TYR A 142 16.78 -16.00 15.93
C TYR A 142 17.92 -15.71 14.96
N GLU A 143 19.03 -16.39 15.12
CA GLU A 143 20.17 -16.27 14.23
C GLU A 143 20.17 -17.43 13.21
N LEU A 144 20.33 -17.09 11.94
CA LEU A 144 20.25 -18.01 10.81
C LEU A 144 21.49 -17.88 9.92
N PRO A 145 21.99 -18.97 9.31
CA PRO A 145 23.14 -18.90 8.42
C PRO A 145 22.87 -18.04 7.17
N TYR A 146 23.73 -17.04 6.93
CA TYR A 146 23.64 -16.17 5.75
C TYR A 146 24.23 -16.81 4.47
N LYS A 147 25.10 -17.81 4.63
CA LYS A 147 25.76 -18.49 3.50
C LYS A 147 24.77 -19.21 2.58
N SER A 148 23.70 -19.76 3.15
CA SER A 148 22.67 -20.53 2.43
C SER A 148 21.41 -19.72 2.12
N MET A 149 21.28 -18.51 2.66
CA MET A 149 20.06 -17.73 2.53
C MET A 149 20.35 -16.25 2.70
N LYS A 150 19.66 -15.44 1.88
CA LYS A 150 19.63 -13.97 1.95
C LYS A 150 18.32 -13.49 2.59
N ILE A 151 18.27 -12.27 3.11
CA ILE A 151 17.06 -11.69 3.71
C ILE A 151 15.91 -11.72 2.70
N TYR A 152 16.15 -11.31 1.45
CA TYR A 152 15.08 -11.28 0.44
C TYR A 152 14.49 -12.69 0.17
N GLN A 153 15.32 -13.74 0.28
CA GLN A 153 14.88 -15.13 0.17
C GLN A 153 14.10 -15.57 1.40
N LEU A 154 14.57 -15.22 2.61
CA LEU A 154 13.86 -15.51 3.86
C LEU A 154 12.49 -14.82 3.91
N MET A 155 12.43 -13.55 3.53
CA MET A 155 11.19 -12.76 3.40
C MET A 155 10.18 -13.46 2.49
N LYS A 156 10.61 -13.85 1.28
CA LYS A 156 9.74 -14.57 0.34
C LYS A 156 9.29 -15.91 0.91
N ARG A 157 10.19 -16.65 1.56
CA ARG A 157 9.88 -17.95 2.19
C ARG A 157 8.86 -17.79 3.30
N LEU A 158 9.02 -16.81 4.19
CA LEU A 158 8.07 -16.51 5.26
C LEU A 158 6.70 -16.14 4.69
N LEU A 159 6.66 -15.22 3.71
CA LEU A 159 5.40 -14.83 3.09
C LEU A 159 4.72 -16.01 2.37
N THR A 160 5.49 -16.88 1.72
CA THR A 160 4.97 -18.11 1.10
C THR A 160 4.44 -19.09 2.16
N MET A 161 5.12 -19.24 3.29
CA MET A 161 4.62 -20.06 4.41
C MET A 161 3.33 -19.50 4.99
N PHE A 162 3.18 -18.19 5.08
CA PHE A 162 1.97 -17.55 5.60
C PHE A 162 0.83 -17.58 4.59
N ILE A 163 1.02 -16.98 3.41
CA ILE A 163 -0.05 -16.73 2.44
C ILE A 163 -0.05 -17.64 1.21
N GLY A 164 1.09 -18.25 0.86
CA GLY A 164 1.22 -19.13 -0.31
C GLY A 164 0.38 -20.41 -0.23
N ASN A 165 0.06 -20.98 -1.40
CA ASN A 165 -0.76 -22.16 -1.65
C ASN A 165 -2.16 -22.13 -1.03
N ARG A 166 -2.68 -20.94 -0.74
CA ARG A 166 -4.01 -20.77 -0.15
C ARG A 166 -5.11 -20.98 -1.18
N ARG A 167 -6.09 -21.80 -0.80
CA ARG A 167 -7.32 -22.07 -1.58
C ARG A 167 -8.55 -21.44 -0.95
N GLY A 168 -8.56 -21.37 0.38
CA GLY A 168 -9.59 -20.69 1.15
C GLY A 168 -9.65 -19.20 0.85
N GLU A 169 -10.83 -18.62 1.06
CA GLU A 169 -11.00 -17.17 0.99
C GLU A 169 -10.18 -16.47 2.06
N TRP A 170 -9.67 -15.28 1.74
CA TRP A 170 -9.00 -14.51 2.75
C TRP A 170 -9.14 -13.02 2.54
N ILE A 171 -9.21 -12.32 3.66
CA ILE A 171 -9.49 -10.90 3.73
C ILE A 171 -8.32 -10.21 4.41
N ILE A 172 -7.85 -9.12 3.81
CA ILE A 172 -6.93 -8.18 4.46
C ILE A 172 -7.72 -6.91 4.75
N LYS A 173 -7.88 -6.58 6.04
CA LYS A 173 -8.60 -5.36 6.41
C LYS A 173 -7.79 -4.12 6.07
N ASP A 174 -6.51 -4.08 6.47
CA ASP A 174 -5.56 -3.02 6.15
C ASP A 174 -4.32 -3.58 5.45
N PHE A 175 -4.14 -3.25 4.17
CA PHE A 175 -2.99 -3.71 3.37
C PHE A 175 -2.06 -2.56 3.00
N ARG A 176 -0.76 -2.69 3.31
CA ARG A 176 0.27 -1.70 2.99
C ARG A 176 1.52 -2.33 2.36
N PRO A 177 1.61 -2.42 1.03
CA PRO A 177 2.81 -2.87 0.35
C PRO A 177 3.81 -1.70 0.20
N GLN A 178 4.69 -1.56 1.18
CA GLN A 178 5.73 -0.53 1.22
C GLN A 178 7.04 -0.97 0.56
N ASN A 179 7.21 -2.26 0.24
CA ASN A 179 8.39 -2.74 -0.48
C ASN A 179 8.59 -2.02 -1.81
N ASN A 180 9.84 -1.94 -2.25
CA ASN A 180 10.16 -1.66 -3.64
C ASN A 180 9.93 -2.89 -4.53
N VAL A 181 10.14 -4.08 -3.97
CA VAL A 181 9.81 -5.38 -4.58
C VAL A 181 8.87 -6.15 -3.65
N LEU A 182 7.63 -6.35 -4.06
CA LEU A 182 6.71 -7.21 -3.34
C LEU A 182 7.12 -8.67 -3.54
N ARG A 183 7.56 -9.31 -2.46
CA ARG A 183 8.02 -10.71 -2.46
C ARG A 183 6.87 -11.72 -2.49
N TRP A 184 5.94 -11.56 -3.42
CA TRP A 184 4.67 -12.27 -3.45
C TRP A 184 4.85 -13.77 -3.78
N PRO A 185 4.05 -14.68 -3.18
CA PRO A 185 4.08 -16.08 -3.54
C PRO A 185 3.59 -16.31 -4.98
N VAL A 186 4.17 -17.30 -5.67
CA VAL A 186 3.76 -17.71 -7.03
C VAL A 186 2.31 -18.16 -7.03
N ASP A 187 1.99 -19.13 -6.18
CA ASP A 187 0.67 -19.72 -6.09
C ASP A 187 -0.03 -19.21 -4.84
N THR A 188 -1.03 -18.36 -4.99
CA THR A 188 -1.95 -18.01 -3.92
C THR A 188 -3.26 -17.49 -4.50
N ARG A 189 -4.38 -17.80 -3.84
CA ARG A 189 -5.64 -17.09 -4.10
C ARG A 189 -5.44 -15.59 -3.84
N LYS A 190 -5.98 -14.72 -4.70
CA LYS A 190 -5.98 -13.27 -4.51
C LYS A 190 -6.82 -12.89 -3.26
N PRO A 191 -6.33 -12.00 -2.37
CA PRO A 191 -7.07 -11.56 -1.21
C PRO A 191 -8.19 -10.59 -1.58
N ILE A 192 -9.21 -10.53 -0.72
CA ILE A 192 -10.17 -9.41 -0.69
C ILE A 192 -9.59 -8.33 0.21
N VAL A 193 -9.31 -7.15 -0.34
CA VAL A 193 -8.71 -6.03 0.40
C VAL A 193 -9.76 -4.98 0.73
N ARG A 194 -9.88 -4.59 2.01
CA ARG A 194 -10.88 -3.60 2.45
C ARG A 194 -10.34 -2.16 2.47
N ASN A 195 -9.14 -1.97 3.01
CA ASN A 195 -8.44 -0.69 3.05
C ASN A 195 -7.03 -0.88 2.51
N PHE A 196 -6.81 -0.33 1.32
CA PHE A 196 -5.56 -0.49 0.59
C PHE A 196 -4.77 0.80 0.62
N ASP A 197 -3.58 0.81 1.25
CA ASP A 197 -2.68 1.97 1.25
C ASP A 197 -1.42 1.66 0.45
N ILE A 198 -1.35 2.21 -0.76
CA ILE A 198 -0.23 1.98 -1.68
C ILE A 198 0.97 2.89 -1.38
N GLY A 199 0.87 3.79 -0.39
CA GLY A 199 1.89 4.80 -0.13
C GLY A 199 2.00 5.79 -1.29
N THR A 200 3.22 6.09 -1.74
CA THR A 200 3.45 7.03 -2.85
C THR A 200 2.90 6.49 -4.17
N TYR A 201 2.05 7.27 -4.82
CA TYR A 201 1.52 6.99 -6.15
C TYR A 201 2.64 7.03 -7.19
N ARG A 202 2.73 5.95 -7.97
CA ARG A 202 3.53 5.83 -9.18
C ARG A 202 2.76 4.94 -10.15
N HIS A 203 2.79 5.24 -11.45
CA HIS A 203 2.04 4.46 -12.44
C HIS A 203 2.41 2.97 -12.40
N ASN A 204 3.70 2.67 -12.48
CA ASN A 204 4.23 1.31 -12.43
C ASN A 204 3.85 0.54 -11.13
N LYS A 205 3.71 1.25 -10.01
CA LYS A 205 3.27 0.65 -8.75
C LYS A 205 1.84 0.17 -8.85
N ILE A 206 0.95 0.93 -9.49
CA ILE A 206 -0.45 0.51 -9.68
C ILE A 206 -0.54 -0.66 -10.67
N ASP A 207 0.23 -0.65 -11.76
CA ASP A 207 0.25 -1.76 -12.73
C ASP A 207 0.68 -3.07 -12.07
N GLY A 208 1.72 -3.01 -11.23
CA GLY A 208 2.19 -4.15 -10.45
C GLY A 208 1.14 -4.72 -9.49
N LEU A 209 0.09 -3.99 -9.14
CA LEU A 209 -0.96 -4.48 -8.23
C LEU A 209 -1.98 -5.41 -8.89
N GLN A 210 -2.13 -5.38 -10.21
CA GLN A 210 -3.07 -6.23 -10.94
C GLN A 210 -2.90 -7.76 -10.69
N PRO A 211 -1.67 -8.33 -10.62
CA PRO A 211 -1.49 -9.74 -10.27
C PRO A 211 -1.81 -10.06 -8.79
N ILE A 212 -1.78 -9.07 -7.90
CA ILE A 212 -1.88 -9.28 -6.45
C ILE A 212 -3.34 -9.32 -6.00
N ILE A 213 -4.17 -8.44 -6.57
CA ILE A 213 -5.58 -8.30 -6.18
C ILE A 213 -6.52 -8.66 -7.33
N ASP A 214 -7.73 -9.06 -6.97
CA ASP A 214 -8.79 -9.28 -7.95
C ASP A 214 -9.45 -7.93 -8.24
N THR A 215 -9.20 -7.40 -9.43
CA THR A 215 -9.73 -6.10 -9.84
C THR A 215 -11.24 -6.13 -10.02
N SER A 216 -11.89 -7.29 -10.14
CA SER A 216 -13.35 -7.41 -10.21
C SER A 216 -14.06 -7.22 -8.87
N VAL A 217 -13.32 -7.33 -7.77
CA VAL A 217 -13.86 -7.14 -6.41
C VAL A 217 -13.71 -5.66 -6.02
N PRO A 218 -14.78 -5.00 -5.56
CA PRO A 218 -14.70 -3.62 -5.12
C PRO A 218 -13.68 -3.42 -3.99
N ILE A 219 -12.90 -2.35 -4.08
CA ILE A 219 -11.98 -1.88 -3.04
C ILE A 219 -12.68 -0.74 -2.31
N PRO A 220 -13.17 -0.94 -1.07
CA PRO A 220 -13.91 0.09 -0.35
C PRO A 220 -13.10 1.38 -0.17
N ILE A 221 -11.83 1.25 0.22
CA ILE A 221 -10.95 2.40 0.43
C ILE A 221 -9.58 2.15 -0.21
N LEU A 222 -9.17 3.05 -1.11
CA LEU A 222 -7.81 3.14 -1.63
C LEU A 222 -7.17 4.45 -1.15
N LYS A 223 -6.00 4.35 -0.53
CA LYS A 223 -5.18 5.47 -0.04
C LYS A 223 -3.90 5.56 -0.84
N MET A 224 -3.55 6.78 -1.23
CA MET A 224 -2.30 7.07 -1.91
C MET A 224 -1.77 8.45 -1.54
N ARG A 225 -0.47 8.64 -1.79
CA ARG A 225 0.23 9.92 -1.68
C ARG A 225 0.69 10.36 -3.07
N ALA A 226 0.14 11.43 -3.62
CA ALA A 226 0.50 11.92 -4.93
C ALA A 226 1.39 13.17 -4.80
N THR A 227 2.66 13.10 -5.17
CA THR A 227 3.62 14.22 -5.09
C THR A 227 4.05 14.64 -6.48
N SER A 228 3.61 15.82 -6.94
CA SER A 228 4.03 16.42 -8.23
C SER A 228 3.78 15.56 -9.47
N ILE A 229 2.79 14.65 -9.43
CA ILE A 229 2.48 13.74 -10.55
C ILE A 229 0.97 13.79 -10.82
N THR A 230 0.61 13.84 -12.09
CA THR A 230 -0.76 13.69 -12.58
C THR A 230 -1.27 12.29 -12.33
N ILE A 231 -2.45 12.18 -11.70
CA ILE A 231 -3.12 10.90 -11.51
C ILE A 231 -3.84 10.56 -12.80
N GLU A 232 -3.32 9.56 -13.50
CA GLU A 232 -3.91 9.05 -14.72
C GLU A 232 -5.05 8.08 -14.37
N ASP A 233 -6.04 7.99 -15.26
CA ASP A 233 -7.10 7.01 -15.10
C ASP A 233 -6.52 5.60 -15.31
N HIS A 234 -6.59 4.78 -14.27
CA HIS A 234 -6.09 3.40 -14.30
C HIS A 234 -7.25 2.44 -14.03
N PRO A 235 -7.35 1.28 -14.72
CA PRO A 235 -8.44 0.31 -14.56
C PRO A 235 -8.75 -0.08 -13.10
N LEU A 236 -7.72 -0.16 -12.24
CA LEU A 236 -7.85 -0.38 -10.79
C LEU A 236 -8.81 0.61 -10.11
N LEU A 237 -8.80 1.88 -10.52
CA LEU A 237 -9.56 2.95 -9.87
C LEU A 237 -11.07 2.86 -10.14
N LYS A 238 -11.48 2.12 -11.18
CA LYS A 238 -12.89 1.94 -11.55
C LYS A 238 -13.69 1.19 -10.48
N ASN A 239 -13.05 0.25 -9.79
CA ASN A 239 -13.67 -0.57 -8.75
C ASN A 239 -13.34 -0.08 -7.34
N VAL A 240 -12.77 1.12 -7.22
CA VAL A 240 -12.58 1.79 -5.92
C VAL A 240 -13.86 2.51 -5.55
N GLU A 241 -14.36 2.31 -4.33
CA GLU A 241 -15.55 3.03 -3.84
C GLU A 241 -15.19 4.41 -3.28
N HIS A 242 -14.04 4.51 -2.60
CA HIS A 242 -13.52 5.74 -2.02
C HIS A 242 -12.00 5.86 -2.18
N LEU A 243 -11.58 6.82 -3.00
CA LEU A 243 -10.19 7.20 -3.19
C LEU A 243 -9.80 8.33 -2.23
N MET A 244 -8.73 8.11 -1.45
CA MET A 244 -8.15 9.09 -0.53
C MET A 244 -6.73 9.45 -0.98
N ILE A 245 -6.52 10.72 -1.32
CA ILE A 245 -5.23 11.22 -1.80
C ILE A 245 -4.65 12.17 -0.75
N SER A 246 -3.37 11.97 -0.43
CA SER A 246 -2.57 12.82 0.45
C SER A 246 -1.40 13.43 -0.33
N ASN A 247 -0.86 14.53 0.20
CA ASN A 247 0.20 15.38 -0.36
C ASN A 247 -0.01 15.82 -1.82
N HIS A 248 -1.23 15.70 -2.35
CA HIS A 248 -1.58 16.22 -3.66
C HIS A 248 -1.25 17.70 -3.70
N LEU A 249 -0.24 18.07 -4.47
CA LEU A 249 0.05 19.48 -4.70
C LEU A 249 -1.15 20.07 -5.43
N PHE A 250 -1.68 21.15 -4.89
CA PHE A 250 -2.68 21.95 -5.58
C PHE A 250 -1.99 22.62 -6.76
N THR A 251 -1.79 21.86 -7.85
CA THR A 251 -1.44 22.45 -9.13
C THR A 251 -2.63 23.31 -9.54
N TYR A 252 -2.35 24.39 -10.26
CA TYR A 252 -3.42 25.30 -10.65
C TYR A 252 -4.46 24.62 -11.56
N ASP A 253 -4.15 23.47 -12.18
CA ASP A 253 -4.93 22.95 -13.29
C ASP A 253 -6.15 22.10 -12.92
N PHE A 254 -6.16 21.38 -11.79
CA PHE A 254 -7.28 20.52 -11.34
C PHE A 254 -7.82 19.46 -12.34
N SER A 255 -7.30 19.41 -13.56
CA SER A 255 -7.74 18.52 -14.64
C SER A 255 -7.68 17.06 -14.23
N ASP A 256 -6.63 16.70 -13.51
CA ASP A 256 -6.37 15.34 -13.04
C ASP A 256 -7.45 14.86 -12.06
N LEU A 257 -7.87 15.74 -11.13
CA LEU A 257 -8.84 15.42 -10.08
C LEU A 257 -10.20 15.00 -10.67
N PHE A 258 -10.66 15.72 -11.69
CA PHE A 258 -11.98 15.48 -12.30
C PHE A 258 -11.95 14.45 -13.43
N SER A 259 -10.77 13.92 -13.77
CA SER A 259 -10.61 12.82 -14.73
C SER A 259 -10.75 11.45 -14.06
N ILE A 260 -10.63 11.38 -12.73
CA ILE A 260 -10.79 10.17 -11.94
C ILE A 260 -12.24 9.69 -11.97
N GLN A 261 -12.47 8.43 -12.34
CA GLN A 261 -13.81 7.83 -12.43
C GLN A 261 -14.39 7.37 -11.09
N THR A 262 -13.56 7.31 -10.04
CA THR A 262 -14.00 6.91 -8.69
C THR A 262 -15.10 7.84 -8.17
N PRO A 263 -16.24 7.31 -7.67
CA PRO A 263 -17.37 8.13 -7.27
C PRO A 263 -17.08 9.03 -6.06
N ASN A 264 -16.27 8.56 -5.10
CA ASN A 264 -15.88 9.35 -3.94
C ASN A 264 -14.37 9.61 -3.94
N VAL A 265 -13.97 10.87 -4.04
CA VAL A 265 -12.56 11.29 -3.97
C VAL A 265 -12.37 12.23 -2.79
N THR A 266 -11.32 12.02 -2.00
CA THR A 266 -11.00 12.86 -0.83
C THR A 266 -9.55 13.29 -0.83
N LEU A 267 -9.32 14.61 -0.84
CA LEU A 267 -8.01 15.21 -0.66
C LEU A 267 -7.81 15.52 0.83
N THR A 268 -6.91 14.79 1.47
CA THR A 268 -6.72 14.83 2.92
C THR A 268 -5.65 15.83 3.38
N THR A 269 -4.93 16.44 2.45
CA THR A 269 -3.90 17.46 2.75
C THR A 269 -4.52 18.86 2.67
N PRO A 270 -4.30 19.73 3.67
CA PRO A 270 -4.93 21.04 3.71
C PRO A 270 -4.55 21.93 2.50
N ALA A 271 -5.52 22.12 1.63
CA ALA A 271 -5.46 23.00 0.47
C ALA A 271 -5.33 24.48 0.87
N PRO A 272 -4.37 25.22 0.32
CA PRO A 272 -4.42 26.67 0.31
C PRO A 272 -5.38 27.13 -0.80
N LEU A 273 -6.69 27.02 -0.58
CA LEU A 273 -7.66 27.60 -1.51
C LEU A 273 -7.76 29.10 -1.26
N ASP A 274 -7.20 29.89 -2.18
CA ASP A 274 -7.50 31.31 -2.31
C ASP A 274 -8.66 31.55 -3.30
N LYS A 275 -9.04 32.82 -3.51
CA LYS A 275 -10.17 33.19 -4.38
C LYS A 275 -9.92 32.76 -5.84
N PHE A 276 -8.69 32.87 -6.31
CA PHE A 276 -8.31 32.52 -7.67
C PHE A 276 -8.33 31.01 -7.87
N THR A 277 -7.70 30.25 -6.96
CA THR A 277 -7.65 28.79 -7.00
C THR A 277 -9.04 28.17 -6.89
N LEU A 278 -9.89 28.68 -6.00
CA LEU A 278 -11.28 28.22 -5.88
C LEU A 278 -12.08 28.50 -7.16
N GLY A 279 -11.90 29.67 -7.76
CA GLY A 279 -12.56 30.02 -9.02
C GLY A 279 -12.16 29.09 -10.16
N ARG A 280 -10.87 28.78 -10.29
CA ARG A 280 -10.36 27.83 -11.29
C ARG A 280 -10.86 26.41 -11.04
N LEU A 281 -10.89 25.94 -9.79
CA LEU A 281 -11.46 24.64 -9.42
C LEU A 281 -12.92 24.52 -9.87
N ILE A 282 -13.74 25.54 -9.60
CA ILE A 282 -15.15 25.54 -9.99
C ILE A 282 -15.29 25.61 -11.52
N SER A 283 -14.56 26.49 -12.20
CA SER A 283 -14.60 26.55 -13.66
C SER A 283 -14.22 25.20 -14.29
N LYS A 284 -13.16 24.55 -13.81
CA LYS A 284 -12.72 23.23 -14.26
C LYS A 284 -13.73 22.12 -13.99
N LEU A 285 -14.40 22.15 -12.84
CA LEU A 285 -15.52 21.23 -12.56
C LEU A 285 -16.61 21.35 -13.63
N MET A 286 -16.96 22.59 -13.99
CA MET A 286 -18.08 22.94 -14.87
C MET A 286 -17.78 22.84 -16.37
N GLU A 287 -16.52 22.61 -16.79
CA GLU A 287 -16.14 22.47 -18.21
C GLU A 287 -16.85 21.30 -18.92
N LYS A 288 -17.16 20.23 -18.20
CA LYS A 288 -17.83 19.03 -18.73
C LYS A 288 -18.89 18.53 -17.75
N PRO A 289 -20.00 17.94 -18.23
CA PRO A 289 -20.94 17.24 -17.37
C PRO A 289 -20.24 16.15 -16.57
N ARG A 290 -20.72 15.94 -15.34
CA ARG A 290 -20.20 14.91 -14.43
C ARG A 290 -21.31 13.92 -14.08
N PRO A 291 -21.01 12.64 -13.82
CA PRO A 291 -22.03 11.68 -13.42
C PRO A 291 -22.73 12.09 -12.12
N ILE A 292 -24.02 11.84 -12.03
CA ILE A 292 -24.76 12.02 -10.77
C ILE A 292 -24.21 11.04 -9.73
N GLY A 293 -24.04 11.51 -8.50
CA GLY A 293 -23.51 10.73 -7.37
C GLY A 293 -22.02 10.91 -7.12
N VAL A 294 -21.27 11.59 -8.01
CA VAL A 294 -19.85 11.88 -7.73
C VAL A 294 -19.69 12.90 -6.62
N ARG A 295 -18.67 12.70 -5.78
CA ARG A 295 -18.36 13.51 -4.61
C ARG A 295 -16.86 13.72 -4.47
N TYR A 296 -16.46 14.98 -4.37
CA TYR A 296 -15.11 15.41 -4.02
C TYR A 296 -15.11 16.08 -2.65
N SER A 297 -14.24 15.63 -1.75
CA SER A 297 -14.08 16.21 -0.41
C SER A 297 -12.66 16.72 -0.25
N ILE A 298 -12.49 18.03 -0.19
CA ILE A 298 -11.17 18.68 -0.16
C ILE A 298 -10.96 19.29 1.22
N LEU A 299 -9.93 18.85 1.94
CA LEU A 299 -9.54 19.48 3.19
C LEU A 299 -8.98 20.87 2.91
N VAL A 300 -9.50 21.91 3.57
CA VAL A 300 -9.06 23.29 3.35
C VAL A 300 -8.50 23.89 4.63
N ARG A 301 -7.52 24.80 4.50
CA ARG A 301 -6.94 25.53 5.65
C ARG A 301 -7.93 26.52 6.26
N LYS A 302 -8.70 27.20 5.40
CA LYS A 302 -9.69 28.20 5.79
C LYS A 302 -10.89 28.16 4.87
N LYS A 303 -12.01 28.60 5.40
CA LYS A 303 -13.25 28.78 4.67
C LYS A 303 -13.23 30.10 3.90
N MET A 304 -13.81 30.11 2.71
CA MET A 304 -14.03 31.33 1.92
C MET A 304 -15.51 31.69 1.88
N ASN A 305 -15.82 32.95 1.57
CA ASN A 305 -17.18 33.39 1.31
C ASN A 305 -17.57 33.07 -0.14
N LEU A 306 -18.38 32.03 -0.33
CA LEU A 306 -18.81 31.60 -1.68
C LEU A 306 -19.76 32.59 -2.37
N ASN A 307 -20.39 33.52 -1.63
CA ASN A 307 -21.21 34.58 -2.25
C ASN A 307 -20.40 35.53 -3.15
N GLN A 308 -19.09 35.64 -2.94
CA GLN A 308 -18.22 36.52 -3.72
C GLN A 308 -17.87 35.95 -5.10
N TYR A 309 -18.31 34.73 -5.40
CA TYR A 309 -18.09 34.09 -6.69
C TYR A 309 -19.33 34.26 -7.58
N SER A 310 -19.10 34.52 -8.87
CA SER A 310 -20.15 34.65 -9.88
C SER A 310 -19.88 33.63 -10.98
N HIS A 311 -20.92 32.91 -11.38
CA HIS A 311 -20.84 31.90 -12.45
C HIS A 311 -22.12 31.94 -13.28
N PRO A 312 -22.06 31.86 -14.62
CA PRO A 312 -23.25 31.95 -15.48
C PRO A 312 -24.31 30.88 -15.18
N ALA A 313 -23.87 29.70 -14.76
CA ALA A 313 -24.74 28.57 -14.41
C ALA A 313 -25.32 28.63 -12.98
N GLU A 314 -25.28 29.77 -12.30
CA GLU A 314 -25.75 29.89 -10.92
C GLU A 314 -27.26 29.65 -10.78
N ILE A 315 -27.63 28.83 -9.79
CA ILE A 315 -29.03 28.64 -9.37
C ILE A 315 -29.27 29.37 -8.04
N ARG A 316 -28.40 29.15 -7.04
CA ARG A 316 -28.48 29.77 -5.70
C ARG A 316 -27.09 29.91 -5.08
N LYS A 317 -26.88 30.97 -4.29
CA LYS A 317 -25.67 31.23 -3.51
C LYS A 317 -25.97 31.55 -2.06
N TYR A 318 -25.08 31.08 -1.19
CA TYR A 318 -24.99 31.37 0.23
C TYR A 318 -23.53 31.57 0.61
N LYS A 319 -23.28 32.15 1.79
CA LYS A 319 -21.91 32.38 2.31
C LYS A 319 -21.03 31.13 2.23
N ASP A 320 -21.66 29.96 2.41
CA ASP A 320 -20.98 28.68 2.62
C ASP A 320 -21.33 27.63 1.58
N ALA A 321 -22.21 27.94 0.63
CA ALA A 321 -22.68 27.01 -0.39
C ALA A 321 -23.04 27.72 -1.70
N ILE A 322 -22.79 27.08 -2.83
CA ILE A 322 -23.24 27.51 -4.16
C ILE A 322 -23.81 26.29 -4.90
N ARG A 323 -24.91 26.50 -5.62
CA ARG A 323 -25.54 25.51 -6.50
C ARG A 323 -25.45 26.00 -7.93
N LEU A 324 -24.87 25.20 -8.81
CA LEU A 324 -24.67 25.50 -10.22
C LEU A 324 -25.41 24.47 -11.08
N ALA A 325 -26.14 24.92 -12.09
CA ALA A 325 -26.75 24.06 -13.10
C ALA A 325 -25.64 23.35 -13.90
N MET A 326 -25.73 22.02 -14.00
CA MET A 326 -24.79 21.19 -14.76
C MET A 326 -25.57 20.42 -15.82
N GLY A 327 -25.78 21.06 -16.97
CA GLY A 327 -26.68 20.53 -18.01
C GLY A 327 -28.16 20.62 -17.61
N SER A 328 -29.01 19.80 -18.25
CA SER A 328 -30.46 19.78 -17.97
C SER A 328 -30.81 18.97 -16.73
N GLU A 329 -30.08 17.88 -16.45
CA GLU A 329 -30.46 16.85 -15.47
C GLU A 329 -29.72 16.92 -14.13
N ALA A 330 -28.66 17.74 -14.00
CA ALA A 330 -27.80 17.73 -12.82
C ALA A 330 -27.52 19.11 -12.23
N VAL A 331 -27.16 19.12 -10.95
CA VAL A 331 -26.75 20.30 -10.19
C VAL A 331 -25.45 19.99 -9.46
N ALA A 332 -24.44 20.83 -9.66
CA ALA A 332 -23.23 20.82 -8.85
C ALA A 332 -23.47 21.62 -7.56
N VAL A 333 -23.33 20.94 -6.42
CA VAL A 333 -23.47 21.51 -5.08
C VAL A 333 -22.09 21.61 -4.46
N ILE A 334 -21.61 22.84 -4.28
CA ILE A 334 -20.32 23.14 -3.67
C ILE A 334 -20.59 23.80 -2.32
N ARG A 335 -20.10 23.21 -1.23
CA ARG A 335 -20.40 23.67 0.13
C ARG A 335 -19.29 23.41 1.12
N TYR A 336 -19.17 24.25 2.13
CA TYR A 336 -18.30 23.97 3.27
C TYR A 336 -18.99 23.10 4.33
N SER A 337 -18.24 22.20 4.96
CA SER A 337 -18.68 21.40 6.10
C SER A 337 -17.55 21.29 7.12
N LYS A 338 -17.88 21.30 8.42
CA LYS A 338 -16.93 21.11 9.51
C LYS A 338 -17.09 19.69 10.06
N ARG A 339 -16.00 18.92 10.13
CA ARG A 339 -15.97 17.57 10.68
C ARG A 339 -14.70 17.39 11.51
N ARG A 340 -14.82 17.00 12.79
CA ARG A 340 -13.69 16.78 13.71
C ARG A 340 -12.70 17.96 13.71
N SER A 341 -13.22 19.18 13.88
CA SER A 341 -12.46 20.45 13.85
C SER A 341 -11.77 20.80 12.51
N LYS A 342 -11.90 19.97 11.48
CA LYS A 342 -11.40 20.23 10.13
C LYS A 342 -12.49 20.84 9.24
N THR A 343 -12.09 21.76 8.37
CA THR A 343 -12.99 22.38 7.39
C THR A 343 -12.80 21.71 6.04
N TRP A 344 -13.90 21.28 5.43
CA TRP A 344 -13.92 20.58 4.15
C TRP A 344 -14.73 21.38 3.14
N LEU A 345 -14.19 21.54 1.92
CA LEU A 345 -14.98 21.90 0.75
C LEU A 345 -15.52 20.60 0.14
N ILE A 346 -16.83 20.46 0.10
CA ILE A 346 -17.53 19.31 -0.48
C ILE A 346 -18.13 19.76 -1.80
N ILE A 347 -17.85 19.00 -2.85
CA ILE A 347 -18.43 19.16 -4.18
C ILE A 347 -19.20 17.86 -4.46
N GLU A 348 -20.49 17.96 -4.70
CA GLU A 348 -21.38 16.82 -4.98
C GLU A 348 -22.19 17.12 -6.23
N VAL A 349 -22.36 16.14 -7.12
CA VAL A 349 -23.22 16.26 -8.30
C VAL A 349 -24.48 15.46 -8.04
N VAL A 350 -25.61 16.15 -8.04
CA VAL A 350 -26.93 15.58 -7.70
C VAL A 350 -27.89 15.74 -8.87
N ALA A 351 -28.92 14.89 -8.92
CA ALA A 351 -30.01 15.06 -9.86
C ALA A 351 -30.69 16.42 -9.64
N LYS A 352 -31.13 17.04 -10.74
CA LYS A 352 -31.96 18.23 -10.71
C LYS A 352 -33.38 17.79 -10.38
N ASN A 353 -33.76 17.94 -9.12
CA ASN A 353 -35.14 17.74 -8.67
C ASN A 353 -36.09 18.77 -9.28
#